data_AF-A0A818BR82-F1
#
_entry.id   AF-A0A818BR82-F1
#
_cell.length_a   1.000
_cell.length_b   1.000
_cell.length_c   1.000
_cell.angle_alpha   90.00
_cell.angle_beta   90.00
_cell.angle_gamma   90.00
#
_symmetry.space_group_name_H-M   'P 1'
#
loop_
_entity.id
_entity.type
_entity.pdbx_description
1 polymer ?
#
loop_
_entity_poly.entity_id
_entity_poly.type
_entity_poly.pdbx_seq_one_letter_code
_entity_poly.pdbx_strand_id
1 'polypeptide(L)'
;MNVSGSASSRRQMFPQNSVSPLMDDSTFLNSSLFREPSTLSANDIGFQKVLERDGEVPEETLYQVEIENESLLRKSHRSELASKNALLTRRWQTALVSCLVIVALAGGIGGLAYWIKIPKVITQPYLLYGESCYMNSRSCDETRMLWCPSGTCICTGNYHWNSTAQNCTCGSYQMWVDFKCQDYGYYGDPCNPVPCQPTLTCMQVVNQTYTTGQDVCVCDNTTYLQTSGVNAGTCVTRLSYNESCLTTTDCRDWLGLSCINTTDLRCRCGSTSYWNGSICVQNALGGEACSASIPCDTTRGLTCVSNICQCDSYSYWDNVTTYWCQSKKTYAVSCQYDFQCNTTVNLTCPSVSTGCNCYSTSYAYICDCSSSQFWDGQRCTARHSFNGTCPGQYACTANLVCYLGHCICPGNMVWNNPTLNVCDCSTGTTWNSTSNTCV
;
A
#
# COMPACT_ATOMS: atom_id res chain seq x y z
N MET A 1 6.43 -1.08 -55.48
CA MET A 1 6.84 -2.17 -54.56
C MET A 1 7.20 -1.52 -53.24
N ASN A 2 6.26 -1.49 -52.28
CA ASN A 2 6.49 -0.96 -50.94
C ASN A 2 6.53 -2.14 -49.97
N VAL A 3 7.62 -2.24 -49.21
CA VAL A 3 7.80 -3.27 -48.18
C VAL A 3 7.58 -2.59 -46.83
N SER A 4 6.50 -3.00 -46.15
CA SER A 4 6.16 -2.64 -44.79
C SER A 4 6.75 -3.67 -43.81
N GLY A 5 7.66 -3.24 -42.94
CA GLY A 5 8.17 -4.04 -41.83
C GLY A 5 7.33 -3.82 -40.57
N SER A 6 6.73 -4.89 -40.05
CA SER A 6 5.95 -4.90 -38.81
C SER A 6 6.82 -5.49 -37.69
N ALA A 7 7.04 -4.74 -36.62
CA ALA A 7 7.78 -5.19 -35.44
C ALA A 7 6.78 -5.59 -34.33
N SER A 8 6.81 -6.87 -33.97
CA SER A 8 6.01 -7.47 -32.90
C SER A 8 6.77 -7.36 -31.56
N SER A 9 6.19 -6.67 -30.58
CA SER A 9 6.74 -6.56 -29.22
C SER A 9 6.02 -7.51 -28.28
N ARG A 10 6.76 -8.52 -27.81
CA ARG A 10 6.33 -9.53 -26.83
C ARG A 10 6.61 -8.98 -25.43
N ARG A 11 5.58 -8.64 -24.65
CA ARG A 11 5.70 -8.39 -23.20
C ARG A 11 5.43 -9.68 -22.44
N GLN A 12 6.42 -10.16 -21.70
CA GLN A 12 6.26 -11.18 -20.67
C GLN A 12 5.82 -10.48 -19.37
N MET A 13 4.72 -10.95 -18.79
CA MET A 13 4.26 -10.55 -17.45
C MET A 13 4.79 -11.56 -16.43
N PHE A 14 5.46 -11.06 -15.38
CA PHE A 14 5.81 -11.83 -14.19
C PHE A 14 4.68 -11.75 -13.16
N PRO A 15 4.40 -12.82 -12.39
CA PRO A 15 3.42 -12.80 -11.31
C PRO A 15 4.05 -12.23 -10.02
N GLN A 16 3.36 -11.30 -9.37
CA GLN A 16 3.64 -10.88 -7.99
C GLN A 16 2.72 -11.66 -7.05
N ASN A 17 3.31 -12.54 -6.24
CA ASN A 17 2.68 -13.11 -5.04
C ASN A 17 3.04 -12.22 -3.86
N SER A 18 2.04 -11.57 -3.25
CA SER A 18 2.16 -10.93 -1.95
C SER A 18 1.19 -11.60 -0.98
N VAL A 19 1.75 -12.47 -0.12
CA VAL A 19 1.07 -13.01 1.06
C VAL A 19 1.28 -12.01 2.20
N SER A 20 0.20 -11.49 2.77
CA SER A 20 0.23 -10.74 4.03
C SER A 20 -0.25 -11.65 5.17
N PRO A 21 0.35 -11.60 6.36
CA PRO A 21 -0.11 -12.37 7.51
C PRO A 21 -1.23 -11.64 8.25
N LEU A 22 -2.20 -12.43 8.72
CA LEU A 22 -3.21 -12.01 9.70
C LEU A 22 -2.53 -11.61 11.02
N MET A 23 -2.90 -10.45 11.55
CA MET A 23 -2.77 -10.15 12.98
C MET A 23 -4.19 -10.12 13.56
N ASP A 24 -4.45 -11.08 14.45
CA ASP A 24 -5.59 -11.06 15.36
C ASP A 24 -5.29 -10.11 16.52
N ASP A 25 -6.25 -9.25 16.80
CA ASP A 25 -6.31 -8.38 17.96
C ASP A 25 -7.48 -8.84 18.83
N SER A 26 -7.24 -9.12 20.11
CA SER A 26 -8.27 -9.06 21.14
C SER A 26 -7.66 -8.92 22.54
N THR A 27 -7.83 -7.71 23.10
CA THR A 27 -8.46 -7.37 24.41
C THR A 27 -7.97 -8.09 25.69
N PHE A 28 -7.88 -7.54 26.91
CA PHE A 28 -8.28 -6.28 27.57
C PHE A 28 -7.68 -6.31 29.00
N LEU A 29 -7.43 -5.13 29.60
CA LEU A 29 -7.39 -4.77 31.03
C LEU A 29 -6.62 -5.64 32.06
N ASN A 30 -5.57 -5.07 32.67
CA ASN A 30 -5.71 -4.59 34.07
C ASN A 30 -4.53 -3.71 34.54
N SER A 31 -4.92 -2.64 35.22
CA SER A 31 -4.11 -1.74 36.04
C SER A 31 -3.48 -2.42 37.25
N SER A 32 -2.24 -2.07 37.61
CA SER A 32 -1.87 -1.47 38.92
C SER A 32 -0.40 -1.69 39.30
N LEU A 33 0.18 -0.63 39.90
CA LEU A 33 1.23 -0.65 40.94
C LEU A 33 2.56 -1.34 40.63
N PHE A 34 3.56 -0.54 40.23
CA PHE A 34 4.97 -0.85 40.53
C PHE A 34 5.48 0.07 41.66
N ARG A 35 5.64 -0.54 42.83
CA ARG A 35 6.46 -0.08 43.96
C ARG A 35 7.93 -0.38 43.66
N GLU A 36 8.80 0.49 44.16
CA GLU A 36 10.25 0.29 44.27
C GLU A 36 10.59 -0.99 45.06
N PRO A 37 11.62 -1.77 44.69
CA PRO A 37 12.16 -2.81 45.53
C PRO A 37 13.42 -2.32 46.24
N SER A 38 13.26 -1.91 47.50
CA SER A 38 14.35 -1.91 48.46
C SER A 38 14.13 -3.05 49.46
N THR A 39 15.20 -3.81 49.70
CA THR A 39 15.38 -4.79 50.79
C THR A 39 14.52 -6.07 50.76
N LEU A 40 15.06 -7.13 50.16
CA LEU A 40 14.74 -8.51 50.55
C LEU A 40 16.03 -9.24 50.92
N SER A 41 16.03 -9.73 52.15
CA SER A 41 17.11 -10.46 52.84
C SER A 41 17.12 -11.92 52.40
N ALA A 42 18.31 -12.45 52.13
CA ALA A 42 18.54 -13.75 51.49
C ALA A 42 18.41 -14.99 52.40
N ASN A 43 17.61 -14.94 53.47
CA ASN A 43 17.62 -15.98 54.51
C ASN A 43 16.33 -16.78 54.72
N ASP A 44 15.27 -16.60 53.92
CA ASP A 44 14.03 -17.37 54.12
C ASP A 44 13.53 -18.02 52.83
N ILE A 45 14.15 -19.13 52.39
CA ILE A 45 13.44 -20.17 51.62
C ILE A 45 13.94 -21.54 52.08
N GLY A 46 13.13 -22.20 52.91
CA GLY A 46 13.29 -23.62 53.24
C GLY A 46 12.81 -24.50 52.09
N PHE A 47 13.70 -25.33 51.56
CA PHE A 47 13.32 -26.38 50.62
C PHE A 47 12.62 -27.52 51.37
N GLN A 48 11.30 -27.63 51.20
CA GLN A 48 10.54 -28.78 51.66
C GLN A 48 9.99 -29.57 50.46
N LYS A 49 10.45 -30.83 50.38
CA LYS A 49 9.87 -32.00 49.71
C LYS A 49 8.60 -31.79 48.87
N VAL A 50 8.70 -31.98 47.56
CA VAL A 50 7.67 -32.67 46.77
C VAL A 50 8.35 -33.47 45.66
N LEU A 51 8.44 -34.78 45.85
CA LEU A 51 8.75 -35.78 44.83
C LEU A 51 7.77 -36.92 45.11
N GLU A 52 6.70 -36.99 44.31
CA GLU A 52 5.90 -38.18 44.00
C GLU A 52 4.59 -37.72 43.34
N ARG A 53 4.49 -37.88 42.01
CA ARG A 53 3.41 -38.63 41.35
C ARG A 53 3.62 -38.59 39.83
N ASP A 54 3.49 -39.75 39.23
CA ASP A 54 3.69 -40.04 37.81
C ASP A 54 2.94 -39.08 36.86
N GLY A 55 3.65 -38.61 35.83
CA GLY A 55 3.08 -37.84 34.73
C GLY A 55 4.15 -37.00 34.03
N GLU A 56 4.40 -37.31 32.76
CA GLU A 56 5.27 -36.65 31.79
C GLU A 56 5.71 -35.21 32.13
N VAL A 57 7.04 -35.03 32.25
CA VAL A 57 7.68 -33.73 32.46
C VAL A 57 7.96 -33.08 31.09
N PRO A 58 7.39 -31.90 30.78
CA PRO A 58 7.71 -31.16 29.56
C PRO A 58 9.12 -30.54 29.63
N GLU A 59 9.81 -30.46 28.48
CA GLU A 59 11.22 -30.05 28.29
C GLU A 59 11.61 -28.65 28.85
N GLU A 60 10.70 -27.88 29.43
CA GLU A 60 10.99 -26.54 29.95
C GLU A 60 11.64 -26.52 31.35
N THR A 61 11.65 -27.63 32.10
CA THR A 61 12.24 -27.66 33.45
C THR A 61 13.74 -27.98 33.49
N LEU A 62 14.38 -28.31 32.36
CA LEU A 62 15.82 -28.56 32.30
C LEU A 62 16.65 -27.26 32.28
N TYR A 63 16.12 -26.20 31.67
CA TYR A 63 16.82 -24.92 31.53
C TYR A 63 16.91 -24.11 32.84
N GLN A 64 16.03 -24.33 33.80
CA GLN A 64 16.02 -23.56 35.05
C GLN A 64 17.10 -24.01 36.04
N VAL A 65 17.53 -25.28 35.98
CA VAL A 65 18.55 -25.83 36.88
C VAL A 65 19.97 -25.48 36.42
N GLU A 66 20.18 -25.27 35.12
CA GLU A 66 21.50 -24.91 34.57
C GLU A 66 21.85 -23.42 34.81
N ILE A 67 20.86 -22.55 34.86
CA ILE A 67 21.04 -21.10 35.13
C ILE A 67 21.40 -20.85 36.62
N GLU A 68 20.85 -21.60 37.57
CA GLU A 68 21.19 -21.42 38.98
C GLU A 68 22.61 -21.90 39.33
N ASN A 69 23.10 -22.93 38.63
CA ASN A 69 24.43 -23.49 38.90
C ASN A 69 25.56 -22.57 38.41
N GLU A 70 25.37 -21.84 37.30
CA GLU A 70 26.30 -20.77 36.89
C GLU A 70 26.33 -19.60 37.88
N SER A 71 25.21 -19.30 38.54
CA SER A 71 25.14 -18.20 39.50
C SER A 71 25.95 -18.47 40.77
N LEU A 72 26.02 -19.74 41.19
CA LEU A 72 26.80 -20.18 42.36
C LEU A 72 28.30 -20.23 42.05
N LEU A 73 28.68 -20.64 40.84
CA LEU A 73 30.09 -20.63 40.41
C LEU A 73 30.65 -19.20 40.29
N ARG A 74 29.83 -18.22 39.86
CA ARG A 74 30.21 -16.81 39.82
C ARG A 74 30.33 -16.16 41.20
N LYS A 75 29.66 -16.70 42.23
CA LYS A 75 29.76 -16.18 43.61
C LYS A 75 31.02 -16.67 44.33
N SER A 76 31.48 -17.90 44.10
CA SER A 76 32.73 -18.38 44.72
C SER A 76 33.97 -17.67 44.15
N HIS A 77 33.97 -17.36 42.85
CA HIS A 77 35.09 -16.66 42.20
C HIS A 77 35.25 -15.20 42.68
N ARG A 78 34.16 -14.55 43.13
CA ARG A 78 34.21 -13.18 43.69
C ARG A 78 34.80 -13.13 45.11
N SER A 79 34.64 -14.19 45.91
CA SER A 79 35.24 -14.24 47.25
C SER A 79 36.75 -14.48 47.23
N GLU A 80 37.29 -15.19 46.23
CA GLU A 80 38.73 -15.43 46.13
C GLU A 80 39.52 -14.20 45.63
N LEU A 81 38.89 -13.36 44.79
CA LEU A 81 39.48 -12.09 44.33
C LEU A 81 39.48 -11.01 45.43
N ALA A 82 38.56 -11.07 46.40
CA ALA A 82 38.52 -10.11 47.50
C ALA A 82 39.69 -10.28 48.50
N SER A 83 40.17 -11.52 48.72
CA SER A 83 41.27 -11.77 49.67
C SER A 83 42.64 -11.39 49.11
N LYS A 84 42.83 -11.44 47.77
CA LYS A 84 44.10 -11.04 47.13
C LYS A 84 44.23 -9.52 46.96
N ASN A 85 43.13 -8.77 46.94
CA ASN A 85 43.14 -7.31 46.77
C ASN A 85 43.46 -6.51 48.04
N ALA A 86 43.36 -7.11 49.24
CA ALA A 86 43.65 -6.40 50.50
C ALA A 86 45.15 -6.13 50.73
N LEU A 87 46.04 -6.88 50.07
CA LEU A 87 47.50 -6.75 50.24
C LEU A 87 48.15 -5.84 49.18
N LEU A 88 47.51 -5.63 48.02
CA LEU A 88 47.99 -4.72 46.98
C LEU A 88 47.72 -3.25 47.30
N THR A 89 46.64 -2.92 48.01
CA THR A 89 46.24 -1.52 48.27
C THR A 89 47.25 -0.76 49.12
N ARG A 90 47.99 -1.43 50.02
CA ARG A 90 48.95 -0.75 50.91
C ARG A 90 50.26 -0.34 50.22
N ARG A 91 50.68 -1.06 49.16
CA ARG A 91 51.86 -0.67 48.34
C ARG A 91 51.52 0.34 47.26
N TRP A 92 50.29 0.29 46.73
CA TRP A 92 49.83 1.28 45.76
C TRP A 92 49.55 2.65 46.39
N GLN A 93 49.08 2.70 47.64
CA GLN A 93 48.88 3.97 48.33
C GLN A 93 50.19 4.72 48.59
N THR A 94 51.28 4.04 48.96
CA THR A 94 52.59 4.70 49.12
C THR A 94 53.19 5.14 47.79
N ALA A 95 53.03 4.35 46.72
CA ALA A 95 53.44 4.74 45.38
C ALA A 95 52.68 5.98 44.88
N LEU A 96 51.35 6.02 45.06
CA LEU A 96 50.51 7.16 44.66
C LEU A 96 50.87 8.45 45.40
N VAL A 97 51.13 8.37 46.71
CA VAL A 97 51.54 9.54 47.50
C VAL A 97 52.92 10.03 47.05
N SER A 98 53.88 9.13 46.80
CA SER A 98 55.20 9.54 46.29
C SER A 98 55.14 10.16 44.89
N CYS A 99 54.27 9.64 44.01
CA CYS A 99 54.11 10.14 42.65
C CYS A 99 53.44 11.53 42.65
N LEU A 100 52.45 11.76 43.51
CA LEU A 100 51.81 13.07 43.67
C LEU A 100 52.79 14.15 44.15
N VAL A 101 53.71 13.82 45.06
CA VAL A 101 54.73 14.77 45.53
C VAL A 101 55.72 15.13 44.41
N ILE A 102 56.13 14.16 43.59
CA ILE A 102 57.02 14.40 42.45
C ILE A 102 56.31 15.22 41.37
N VAL A 103 55.04 14.94 41.07
CA VAL A 103 54.23 15.72 40.11
C VAL A 103 53.99 17.14 40.61
N ALA A 104 53.75 17.34 41.91
CA ALA A 104 53.59 18.67 42.49
C ALA A 104 54.90 19.49 42.42
N LEU A 105 56.05 18.86 42.67
CA LEU A 105 57.36 19.52 42.54
C LEU A 105 57.70 19.85 41.08
N ALA A 106 57.42 18.93 40.15
CA ALA A 106 57.60 19.17 38.72
C ALA A 106 56.64 20.26 38.18
N GLY A 107 55.39 20.28 38.66
CA GLY A 107 54.41 21.31 38.36
C GLY A 107 54.79 22.68 38.93
N GLY A 108 55.36 22.74 40.13
CA GLY A 108 55.86 23.99 40.73
C GLY A 108 57.03 24.60 39.96
N ILE A 109 57.98 23.76 39.51
CA ILE A 109 59.13 24.20 38.70
C ILE A 109 58.68 24.58 37.28
N GLY A 110 57.76 23.82 36.69
CA GLY A 110 57.17 24.13 35.37
C GLY A 110 56.32 25.41 35.38
N GLY A 111 55.56 25.66 36.44
CA GLY A 111 54.75 26.87 36.61
C GLY A 111 55.59 28.14 36.72
N LEU A 112 56.73 28.08 37.43
CA LEU A 112 57.68 29.20 37.53
C LEU A 112 58.40 29.47 36.21
N ALA A 113 58.75 28.43 35.44
CA ALA A 113 59.33 28.60 34.10
C ALA A 113 58.30 29.12 33.08
N TYR A 114 57.03 28.74 33.21
CA TYR A 114 55.94 29.25 32.37
C TYR A 114 55.68 30.73 32.66
N TRP A 115 55.69 31.16 33.92
CA TRP A 115 55.45 32.57 34.29
C TRP A 115 56.52 33.54 33.76
N ILE A 116 57.76 33.09 33.57
CA ILE A 116 58.86 33.93 33.07
C ILE A 116 58.85 34.01 31.52
N LYS A 117 58.06 33.17 30.83
CA LYS A 117 58.09 33.05 29.36
C LYS A 117 56.74 33.26 28.67
N ILE A 118 55.79 33.92 29.32
CA ILE A 118 54.64 34.49 28.59
C ILE A 118 55.03 35.92 28.21
N PRO A 119 55.46 36.21 26.97
CA PRO A 119 55.39 37.59 26.49
C PRO A 119 53.95 38.03 26.73
N LYS A 120 53.75 39.17 27.40
CA LYS A 120 52.45 39.84 27.52
C LYS A 120 51.66 39.50 26.27
N VAL A 121 50.64 38.65 26.39
CA VAL A 121 49.68 38.47 25.32
C VAL A 121 49.17 39.87 25.12
N ILE A 122 49.64 40.49 24.04
CA ILE A 122 49.15 41.76 23.60
C ILE A 122 47.71 41.40 23.25
N THR A 123 46.80 41.64 24.20
CA THR A 123 45.37 41.75 23.98
C THR A 123 45.18 43.00 23.12
N GLN A 124 45.73 42.98 21.90
CA GLN A 124 45.29 43.87 20.87
C GLN A 124 43.89 43.38 20.55
N PRO A 125 42.87 44.23 20.72
CA PRO A 125 41.54 43.90 20.25
C PRO A 125 41.67 43.51 18.78
N TYR A 126 41.02 42.41 18.39
CA TYR A 126 40.96 42.00 17.00
C TYR A 126 40.50 43.19 16.15
N LEU A 127 41.12 43.37 14.98
CA LEU A 127 40.78 44.47 14.09
C LEU A 127 39.37 44.26 13.52
N LEU A 128 38.57 45.32 13.51
CA LEU A 128 37.18 45.33 13.05
C LEU A 128 37.10 45.56 11.54
N TYR A 129 35.91 45.33 10.96
CA TYR A 129 35.68 45.53 9.53
C TYR A 129 36.03 46.95 9.09
N GLY A 130 36.81 47.07 8.01
CA GLY A 130 37.27 48.35 7.46
C GLY A 130 38.56 48.90 8.09
N GLU A 131 39.07 48.31 9.17
CA GLU A 131 40.35 48.71 9.76
C GLU A 131 41.53 48.19 8.92
N SER A 132 42.64 48.95 8.94
CA SER A 132 43.86 48.58 8.22
C SER A 132 44.61 47.47 8.95
N CYS A 133 45.09 46.49 8.20
CA CYS A 133 45.72 45.28 8.72
C CYS A 133 46.93 44.91 7.87
N TYR A 134 47.79 44.03 8.38
CA TYR A 134 48.92 43.53 7.60
C TYR A 134 48.43 42.53 6.55
N MET A 135 48.82 42.70 5.29
CA MET A 135 48.39 41.78 4.21
C MET A 135 48.69 40.33 4.60
N ASN A 136 47.70 39.45 4.40
CA ASN A 136 47.74 38.03 4.74
C ASN A 136 47.94 37.71 6.23
N SER A 137 47.75 38.68 7.14
CA SER A 137 47.76 38.43 8.58
C SER A 137 46.39 37.97 9.10
N ARG A 138 46.41 37.25 10.22
CA ARG A 138 45.22 36.86 11.03
C ARG A 138 44.84 37.94 12.05
N SER A 139 45.18 39.19 11.79
CA SER A 139 44.96 40.29 12.75
C SER A 139 43.51 40.77 12.81
N CYS A 140 42.70 40.38 11.82
CA CYS A 140 41.26 40.65 11.81
C CYS A 140 40.51 39.64 12.69
N ASP A 141 39.34 40.02 13.18
CA ASP A 141 38.51 39.17 14.02
C ASP A 141 38.01 37.91 13.27
N GLU A 142 38.70 36.79 13.46
CA GLU A 142 38.30 35.49 12.89
C GLU A 142 36.90 35.07 13.38
N THR A 143 36.47 35.51 14.57
CA THR A 143 35.13 35.18 15.09
C THR A 143 34.02 35.88 14.31
N ARG A 144 34.35 36.96 13.58
CA ARG A 144 33.45 37.69 12.67
C ARG A 144 33.72 37.39 11.19
N MET A 145 34.56 36.40 10.90
CA MET A 145 34.95 35.96 9.55
C MET A 145 35.62 37.08 8.72
N LEU A 146 36.42 37.92 9.37
CA LEU A 146 37.18 38.97 8.71
C LEU A 146 38.57 38.47 8.32
N TRP A 147 39.04 38.85 7.12
CA TRP A 147 40.40 38.57 6.65
C TRP A 147 40.99 39.79 5.93
N CYS A 148 42.32 39.81 5.84
CA CYS A 148 43.11 40.92 5.35
C CYS A 148 43.83 40.60 4.02
N PRO A 149 43.14 40.43 2.89
CA PRO A 149 43.80 40.10 1.63
C PRO A 149 44.58 41.30 1.05
N SER A 150 44.08 42.52 1.26
CA SER A 150 44.60 43.75 0.62
C SER A 150 44.94 44.87 1.60
N GLY A 151 45.21 44.52 2.86
CA GLY A 151 45.60 45.50 3.88
C GLY A 151 44.43 46.19 4.61
N THR A 152 43.20 45.73 4.39
CA THR A 152 42.00 46.13 5.14
C THR A 152 41.20 44.88 5.52
N CYS A 153 40.62 44.87 6.72
CA CYS A 153 39.80 43.76 7.20
C CYS A 153 38.46 43.77 6.44
N ILE A 154 38.26 42.79 5.57
CA ILE A 154 37.05 42.60 4.79
C ILE A 154 36.50 41.19 5.00
N CYS A 155 35.25 40.96 4.62
CA CYS A 155 34.69 39.62 4.65
C CYS A 155 35.35 38.70 3.60
N THR A 156 35.55 37.43 3.94
CA THR A 156 36.35 36.46 3.18
C THR A 156 35.67 35.91 1.91
N GLY A 157 35.58 36.64 0.81
CA GLY A 157 35.00 36.12 -0.45
C GLY A 157 33.72 36.85 -0.83
N ASN A 158 32.65 36.13 -1.22
CA ASN A 158 31.38 36.74 -1.66
C ASN A 158 30.47 37.21 -0.51
N TYR A 159 31.06 37.53 0.64
CA TYR A 159 30.32 37.86 1.85
C TYR A 159 30.00 39.36 1.90
N HIS A 160 28.86 39.70 2.48
CA HIS A 160 28.47 41.08 2.74
C HIS A 160 28.56 41.40 4.22
N TRP A 161 29.10 42.57 4.55
CA TRP A 161 29.14 43.05 5.93
C TRP A 161 27.75 43.52 6.37
N ASN A 162 27.19 42.89 7.40
CA ASN A 162 25.98 43.35 8.04
C ASN A 162 26.35 44.34 9.16
N SER A 163 26.15 45.63 8.90
CA SER A 163 26.48 46.70 9.86
C SER A 163 25.68 46.62 11.16
N THR A 164 24.49 46.01 11.14
CA THR A 164 23.61 45.91 12.32
C THR A 164 24.06 44.80 13.26
N ALA A 165 24.39 43.62 12.70
CA ALA A 165 24.89 42.48 13.47
C ALA A 165 26.41 42.53 13.70
N GLN A 166 27.10 43.46 13.03
CA GLN A 166 28.56 43.58 12.99
C GLN A 166 29.28 42.28 12.67
N ASN A 167 28.75 41.52 11.70
CA ASN A 167 29.33 40.28 11.22
C ASN A 167 29.21 40.16 9.70
N CYS A 168 30.00 39.28 9.10
CA CYS A 168 29.87 38.91 7.70
C CYS A 168 28.71 37.91 7.54
N THR A 169 27.74 38.23 6.70
CA THR A 169 26.60 37.36 6.39
C THR A 169 26.62 36.96 4.92
N CYS A 170 26.16 35.76 4.63
CA CYS A 170 25.89 35.34 3.26
C CYS A 170 24.72 36.13 2.66
N GLY A 171 24.62 36.17 1.34
CA GLY A 171 23.44 36.74 0.66
C GLY A 171 22.15 36.01 1.07
N SER A 172 20.99 36.63 0.83
CA SER A 172 19.67 36.08 1.23
C SER A 172 19.33 34.70 0.66
N TYR A 173 20.08 34.23 -0.34
CA TYR A 173 19.89 32.92 -0.99
C TYR A 173 21.06 31.96 -0.76
N GLN A 174 21.92 32.28 0.22
CA GLN A 174 23.11 31.52 0.52
C GLN A 174 23.13 31.13 1.99
N MET A 175 23.71 29.98 2.28
CA MET A 175 23.99 29.57 3.65
C MET A 175 25.42 29.17 3.87
N TRP A 176 25.74 29.09 5.15
CA TRP A 176 27.05 28.78 5.64
C TRP A 176 27.26 27.27 5.66
N VAL A 177 28.12 26.78 4.77
CA VAL A 177 28.59 25.39 4.75
C VAL A 177 30.11 25.42 4.83
N ASP A 178 30.66 24.88 5.91
CA ASP A 178 32.08 24.92 6.29
C ASP A 178 32.68 26.33 6.41
N PHE A 179 33.21 26.90 5.33
CA PHE A 179 33.89 28.21 5.29
C PHE A 179 33.52 29.05 4.07
N LYS A 180 32.47 28.66 3.35
CA LYS A 180 32.02 29.36 2.14
C LYS A 180 30.51 29.56 2.21
N CYS A 181 30.05 30.69 1.68
CA CYS A 181 28.64 30.82 1.32
C CYS A 181 28.38 29.94 0.11
N GLN A 182 27.43 29.01 0.27
CA GLN A 182 26.93 28.18 -0.81
C GLN A 182 25.47 28.53 -1.07
N ASP A 183 25.08 28.60 -2.33
CA ASP A 183 23.68 28.81 -2.69
C ASP A 183 22.86 27.61 -2.18
N TYR A 184 21.66 27.88 -1.67
CA TYR A 184 20.73 26.81 -1.30
C TYR A 184 20.36 25.96 -2.52
N GLY A 185 20.11 24.68 -2.30
CA GLY A 185 19.53 23.80 -3.32
C GLY A 185 18.09 24.24 -3.65
N TYR A 186 17.79 24.34 -4.94
CA TYR A 186 16.46 24.61 -5.45
C TYR A 186 15.66 23.29 -5.57
N TYR A 187 14.37 23.41 -5.86
CA TYR A 187 13.53 22.24 -6.05
C TYR A 187 14.11 21.28 -7.10
N GLY A 188 14.28 20.01 -6.72
CA GLY A 188 14.87 18.95 -7.55
C GLY A 188 16.39 18.83 -7.46
N ASP A 189 17.08 19.77 -6.81
CA ASP A 189 18.52 19.65 -6.57
C ASP A 189 18.82 18.58 -5.50
N PRO A 190 19.95 17.86 -5.60
CA PRO A 190 20.40 16.96 -4.54
C PRO A 190 20.63 17.72 -3.24
N CYS A 191 20.06 17.22 -2.14
CA CYS A 191 20.17 17.90 -0.85
C CYS A 191 21.41 17.50 -0.02
N ASN A 192 22.27 16.65 -0.58
CA ASN A 192 23.60 16.33 -0.05
C ASN A 192 24.64 16.55 -1.15
N PRO A 193 25.64 17.45 -0.96
CA PRO A 193 25.98 18.19 0.26
C PRO A 193 25.24 19.52 0.43
N VAL A 194 24.34 19.88 -0.50
CA VAL A 194 23.74 21.22 -0.56
C VAL A 194 22.40 21.25 0.18
N PRO A 195 22.32 21.87 1.36
CA PRO A 195 21.04 22.06 2.05
C PRO A 195 20.02 22.83 1.20
N CYS A 196 18.76 22.45 1.32
CA CYS A 196 17.65 23.03 0.57
C CYS A 196 17.28 24.43 1.05
N GLN A 197 16.64 25.22 0.18
CA GLN A 197 16.03 26.49 0.59
C GLN A 197 15.11 26.30 1.81
N PRO A 198 14.94 27.31 2.69
CA PRO A 198 14.18 27.16 3.95
C PRO A 198 12.73 26.68 3.79
N THR A 199 12.14 26.83 2.61
CA THR A 199 10.77 26.37 2.28
C THR A 199 10.73 24.94 1.73
N LEU A 200 11.88 24.31 1.52
CA LEU A 200 12.05 22.98 0.97
C LEU A 200 12.63 22.03 2.02
N THR A 201 12.20 20.79 1.98
CA THR A 201 12.70 19.68 2.80
C THR A 201 13.49 18.70 1.93
N CYS A 202 14.56 18.17 2.49
CA CYS A 202 15.35 17.10 1.88
C CYS A 202 14.61 15.78 2.05
N MET A 203 14.14 15.15 0.96
CA MET A 203 13.44 13.87 1.00
C MET A 203 14.02 12.88 0.02
N GLN A 204 14.01 11.60 0.42
CA GLN A 204 14.41 10.50 -0.43
C GLN A 204 13.29 10.19 -1.45
N VAL A 205 13.60 10.29 -2.75
CA VAL A 205 12.62 9.99 -3.80
C VAL A 205 12.51 8.48 -3.97
N VAL A 206 11.38 7.90 -3.56
CA VAL A 206 11.17 6.44 -3.59
C VAL A 206 10.63 5.95 -4.94
N ASN A 207 10.10 6.83 -5.82
CA ASN A 207 9.28 6.34 -6.94
C ASN A 207 9.16 7.23 -8.20
N GLN A 208 10.16 8.05 -8.54
CA GLN A 208 10.16 8.82 -9.79
C GLN A 208 11.47 8.66 -10.56
N THR A 209 11.49 9.13 -11.82
CA THR A 209 12.55 9.11 -12.86
C THR A 209 13.98 9.44 -12.44
N TYR A 210 14.22 9.77 -11.17
CA TYR A 210 15.54 9.93 -10.59
C TYR A 210 16.12 8.56 -10.21
N THR A 211 17.44 8.46 -10.17
CA THR A 211 18.12 7.27 -9.64
C THR A 211 17.64 7.01 -8.21
N THR A 212 16.94 5.89 -8.01
CA THR A 212 16.40 5.45 -6.72
C THR A 212 17.45 5.59 -5.62
N GLY A 213 17.10 6.32 -4.56
CA GLY A 213 17.94 6.48 -3.37
C GLY A 213 18.63 7.84 -3.22
N GLN A 214 18.50 8.75 -4.18
CA GLN A 214 19.04 10.10 -4.07
C GLN A 214 18.05 11.01 -3.32
N ASP A 215 18.56 11.73 -2.30
CA ASP A 215 17.79 12.73 -1.58
C ASP A 215 17.78 14.05 -2.37
N VAL A 216 16.60 14.62 -2.60
CA VAL A 216 16.44 15.87 -3.33
C VAL A 216 15.59 16.88 -2.54
N CYS A 217 15.77 18.15 -2.85
CA CYS A 217 15.00 19.24 -2.28
C CYS A 217 13.58 19.26 -2.86
N VAL A 218 12.58 19.03 -2.02
CA VAL A 218 11.16 19.05 -2.39
C VAL A 218 10.35 19.86 -1.38
N CYS A 219 9.14 20.25 -1.75
CA CYS A 219 8.19 20.76 -0.76
C CYS A 219 7.82 19.65 0.24
N ASP A 220 7.47 20.02 1.46
CA ASP A 220 7.07 19.04 2.46
C ASP A 220 5.79 18.29 2.08
N ASN A 221 5.44 17.25 2.83
CA ASN A 221 4.20 16.49 2.64
C ASN A 221 2.93 17.30 2.91
N THR A 222 2.97 18.61 3.17
CA THR A 222 1.79 19.46 3.34
C THR A 222 1.65 20.53 2.26
N THR A 223 2.69 20.69 1.44
CA THR A 223 2.83 21.73 0.42
C THR A 223 3.14 21.13 -0.95
N TYR A 224 3.01 21.93 -2.01
CA TYR A 224 3.40 21.58 -3.37
C TYR A 224 4.10 22.77 -4.02
N LEU A 225 4.96 22.50 -5.00
CA LEU A 225 5.63 23.56 -5.74
C LEU A 225 4.64 24.17 -6.73
N GLN A 226 4.29 25.43 -6.53
CA GLN A 226 3.48 26.16 -7.50
C GLN A 226 4.34 26.44 -8.74
N THR A 227 3.97 25.89 -9.90
CA THR A 227 4.72 26.04 -11.16
C THR A 227 4.27 27.24 -12.01
N SER A 228 3.16 27.88 -11.64
CA SER A 228 2.58 29.00 -12.40
C SER A 228 1.92 30.05 -11.50
N GLY A 229 1.87 31.30 -11.95
CA GLY A 229 1.27 32.43 -11.21
C GLY A 229 2.30 33.28 -10.45
N VAL A 230 1.81 34.21 -9.62
CA VAL A 230 2.64 35.20 -8.88
C VAL A 230 3.60 34.53 -7.88
N ASN A 231 3.27 33.32 -7.44
CA ASN A 231 4.03 32.54 -6.46
C ASN A 231 4.77 31.36 -7.11
N ALA A 232 5.01 31.41 -8.42
CA ALA A 232 5.75 30.36 -9.12
C ALA A 232 7.14 30.15 -8.48
N GLY A 233 7.46 28.89 -8.16
CA GLY A 233 8.71 28.51 -7.49
C GLY A 233 8.64 28.49 -5.96
N THR A 234 7.48 28.75 -5.35
CA THR A 234 7.30 28.65 -3.90
C THR A 234 6.46 27.43 -3.51
N CYS A 235 6.72 26.89 -2.31
CA CYS A 235 5.90 25.83 -1.73
C CYS A 235 4.63 26.43 -1.14
N VAL A 236 3.48 26.03 -1.66
CA VAL A 236 2.17 26.48 -1.20
C VAL A 236 1.40 25.31 -0.61
N THR A 237 0.52 25.56 0.35
CA THR A 237 -0.25 24.51 1.02
C THR A 237 -1.09 23.73 0.03
N ARG A 238 -1.05 22.40 0.12
CA ARG A 238 -1.85 21.50 -0.71
C ARG A 238 -3.34 21.65 -0.41
N LEU A 239 -4.10 21.65 -1.49
CA LEU A 239 -5.52 21.92 -1.52
C LEU A 239 -6.33 20.77 -0.92
N SER A 240 -7.33 21.13 -0.12
CA SER A 240 -8.26 20.24 0.57
C SER A 240 -9.36 19.71 -0.36
N TYR A 241 -10.17 18.77 0.13
CA TYR A 241 -11.30 18.22 -0.63
C TYR A 241 -12.23 19.34 -1.15
N ASN A 242 -12.58 19.27 -2.43
CA ASN A 242 -13.48 20.17 -3.15
C ASN A 242 -12.98 21.61 -3.36
N GLU A 243 -11.70 21.88 -3.12
CA GLU A 243 -11.03 23.14 -3.53
C GLU A 243 -10.64 23.09 -5.01
N SER A 244 -10.64 24.26 -5.67
CA SER A 244 -10.31 24.40 -7.10
C SER A 244 -8.80 24.23 -7.32
N CYS A 245 -8.44 23.36 -8.25
CA CYS A 245 -7.05 23.02 -8.60
C CYS A 245 -6.78 23.28 -10.09
N LEU A 246 -5.51 23.33 -10.46
CA LEU A 246 -5.05 23.47 -11.84
C LEU A 246 -4.34 22.20 -12.32
N THR A 247 -3.61 21.54 -11.41
CA THR A 247 -2.83 20.34 -11.71
C THR A 247 -3.08 19.25 -10.67
N THR A 248 -2.77 18.00 -11.01
CA THR A 248 -2.95 16.85 -10.13
C THR A 248 -2.11 16.92 -8.85
N THR A 249 -1.01 17.67 -8.85
CA THR A 249 -0.11 17.84 -7.70
C THR A 249 -0.58 18.88 -6.69
N ASP A 250 -1.58 19.70 -7.04
CA ASP A 250 -2.06 20.76 -6.15
C ASP A 250 -2.80 20.19 -4.92
N CYS A 251 -3.37 18.99 -5.06
CA CYS A 251 -4.19 18.33 -4.05
C CYS A 251 -3.37 17.53 -3.04
N ARG A 252 -3.93 17.27 -1.85
CA ARG A 252 -3.35 16.39 -0.83
C ARG A 252 -3.40 14.91 -1.26
N ASP A 253 -2.45 14.51 -2.10
CA ASP A 253 -2.34 13.16 -2.67
C ASP A 253 -2.15 12.05 -1.61
N TRP A 254 -1.51 12.36 -0.48
CA TRP A 254 -1.38 11.40 0.64
C TRP A 254 -2.73 11.07 1.30
N LEU A 255 -3.77 11.89 1.08
CA LEU A 255 -5.15 11.58 1.45
C LEU A 255 -5.91 10.92 0.29
N GLY A 256 -5.23 10.57 -0.80
CA GLY A 256 -5.80 9.98 -2.02
C GLY A 256 -6.56 10.97 -2.91
N LEU A 257 -6.39 12.28 -2.71
CA LEU A 257 -7.00 13.31 -3.55
C LEU A 257 -6.22 13.53 -4.84
N SER A 258 -6.95 13.81 -5.92
CA SER A 258 -6.37 14.20 -7.21
C SER A 258 -7.20 15.31 -7.84
N CYS A 259 -6.58 16.10 -8.72
CA CYS A 259 -7.30 17.11 -9.49
C CYS A 259 -8.01 16.44 -10.67
N ILE A 260 -9.34 16.31 -10.59
CA ILE A 260 -10.11 15.55 -11.59
C ILE A 260 -10.79 16.51 -12.57
N ASN A 261 -10.52 16.30 -13.87
CA ASN A 261 -11.07 17.10 -14.96
C ASN A 261 -12.40 16.53 -15.45
N THR A 262 -13.52 16.98 -14.88
CA THR A 262 -14.86 16.60 -15.36
C THR A 262 -15.67 17.79 -15.87
N THR A 263 -15.45 18.99 -15.34
CA THR A 263 -16.05 20.28 -15.75
C THR A 263 -15.63 21.40 -14.80
N ASP A 264 -15.32 21.04 -13.55
CA ASP A 264 -14.82 21.92 -12.50
C ASP A 264 -13.58 21.24 -11.89
N LEU A 265 -12.39 21.75 -12.21
CA LEU A 265 -11.12 21.20 -11.74
C LEU A 265 -11.05 21.37 -10.22
N ARG A 266 -11.34 20.29 -9.49
CA ARG A 266 -11.32 20.27 -8.02
C ARG A 266 -10.61 19.05 -7.48
N CYS A 267 -10.07 19.20 -6.29
CA CYS A 267 -9.48 18.10 -5.53
C CYS A 267 -10.56 17.13 -5.07
N ARG A 268 -10.59 15.95 -5.68
CA ARG A 268 -11.59 14.91 -5.41
C ARG A 268 -10.91 13.55 -5.33
N CYS A 269 -11.60 12.60 -4.71
CA CYS A 269 -11.19 11.20 -4.75
C CYS A 269 -11.34 10.66 -6.18
N GLY A 270 -10.46 9.74 -6.57
CA GLY A 270 -10.57 9.05 -7.86
C GLY A 270 -11.92 8.35 -8.04
N SER A 271 -12.25 7.95 -9.26
CA SER A 271 -13.56 7.36 -9.59
C SER A 271 -13.89 6.07 -8.81
N THR A 272 -12.89 5.38 -8.28
CA THR A 272 -13.03 4.16 -7.46
C THR A 272 -12.99 4.44 -5.96
N SER A 273 -13.01 5.71 -5.54
CA SER A 273 -12.89 6.10 -4.14
C SER A 273 -13.88 7.20 -3.76
N TYR A 274 -14.22 7.27 -2.48
CA TYR A 274 -15.07 8.30 -1.90
C TYR A 274 -14.39 9.00 -0.74
N TRP A 275 -14.83 10.22 -0.45
CA TRP A 275 -14.31 10.99 0.67
C TRP A 275 -15.09 10.66 1.95
N ASN A 276 -14.41 10.12 2.96
CA ASN A 276 -15.04 9.77 4.24
C ASN A 276 -15.06 10.92 5.27
N GLY A 277 -14.59 12.12 4.90
CA GLY A 277 -14.38 13.25 5.80
C GLY A 277 -12.91 13.54 6.11
N SER A 278 -12.03 12.54 5.98
CA SER A 278 -10.61 12.65 6.33
C SER A 278 -9.66 12.14 5.24
N ILE A 279 -10.01 11.04 4.58
CA ILE A 279 -9.21 10.40 3.52
C ILE A 279 -10.12 9.87 2.42
N CYS A 280 -9.57 9.69 1.22
CA CYS A 280 -10.20 8.93 0.17
C CYS A 280 -10.10 7.44 0.47
N VAL A 281 -11.26 6.81 0.65
CA VAL A 281 -11.39 5.38 0.90
C VAL A 281 -11.89 4.71 -0.38
N GLN A 282 -11.48 3.48 -0.65
CA GLN A 282 -12.01 2.71 -1.78
C GLN A 282 -13.53 2.54 -1.66
N ASN A 283 -14.22 2.65 -2.79
CA ASN A 283 -15.65 2.36 -2.87
C ASN A 283 -15.90 0.88 -2.55
N ALA A 284 -17.07 0.57 -2.01
CA ALA A 284 -17.45 -0.79 -1.67
C ALA A 284 -17.57 -1.67 -2.93
N LEU A 285 -17.03 -2.89 -2.84
CA LEU A 285 -17.03 -3.90 -3.91
C LEU A 285 -18.27 -4.81 -3.82
N GLY A 286 -18.45 -5.67 -4.83
CA GLY A 286 -19.62 -6.55 -4.91
C GLY A 286 -19.72 -7.49 -3.70
N GLY A 287 -20.89 -7.46 -3.04
CA GLY A 287 -21.19 -8.19 -1.80
C GLY A 287 -20.90 -7.43 -0.50
N GLU A 288 -20.21 -6.29 -0.57
CA GLU A 288 -19.93 -5.46 0.61
C GLU A 288 -21.11 -4.56 0.97
N ALA A 289 -21.15 -4.14 2.24
CA ALA A 289 -22.19 -3.23 2.73
C ALA A 289 -22.02 -1.82 2.14
N CYS A 290 -23.14 -1.16 1.84
CA CYS A 290 -23.17 0.18 1.29
C CYS A 290 -24.23 1.06 1.94
N SER A 291 -24.02 2.37 1.85
CA SER A 291 -24.94 3.40 2.35
C SER A 291 -24.75 4.71 1.59
N ALA A 292 -25.52 5.76 1.92
CA ALA A 292 -25.30 7.10 1.37
C ALA A 292 -23.88 7.64 1.66
N SER A 293 -23.23 7.17 2.73
CA SER A 293 -21.87 7.56 3.11
C SER A 293 -20.79 6.60 2.62
N ILE A 294 -21.17 5.40 2.16
CA ILE A 294 -20.25 4.36 1.67
C ILE A 294 -20.80 3.89 0.31
N PRO A 295 -20.45 4.59 -0.78
CA PRO A 295 -20.94 4.26 -2.11
C PRO A 295 -20.26 3.01 -2.69
N CYS A 296 -20.96 2.34 -3.60
CA CYS A 296 -20.41 1.25 -4.38
C CYS A 296 -19.53 1.74 -5.53
N ASP A 297 -18.62 0.89 -6.01
CA ASP A 297 -17.80 1.20 -7.18
C ASP A 297 -18.61 1.14 -8.48
N THR A 298 -19.21 2.27 -8.86
CA THR A 298 -20.04 2.40 -10.07
C THR A 298 -19.24 2.18 -11.35
N THR A 299 -17.90 2.34 -11.33
CA THR A 299 -17.06 2.07 -12.50
C THR A 299 -17.06 0.61 -12.90
N ARG A 300 -17.44 -0.27 -11.96
CA ARG A 300 -17.56 -1.72 -12.16
C ARG A 300 -18.99 -2.18 -12.41
N GLY A 301 -19.93 -1.25 -12.59
CA GLY A 301 -21.36 -1.54 -12.79
C GLY A 301 -22.12 -1.89 -11.50
N LEU A 302 -21.55 -1.60 -10.32
CA LEU A 302 -22.20 -1.87 -9.04
C LEU A 302 -23.17 -0.75 -8.65
N THR A 303 -24.25 -1.14 -7.98
CA THR A 303 -25.24 -0.25 -7.38
C THR A 303 -25.55 -0.68 -5.96
N CYS A 304 -25.90 0.28 -5.10
CA CYS A 304 -26.26 -0.02 -3.71
C CYS A 304 -27.75 -0.42 -3.65
N VAL A 305 -28.03 -1.69 -3.42
CA VAL A 305 -29.40 -2.20 -3.32
C VAL A 305 -29.53 -2.96 -2.01
N SER A 306 -30.53 -2.61 -1.21
CA SER A 306 -30.75 -3.22 0.11
C SER A 306 -29.50 -3.17 1.02
N ASN A 307 -28.77 -2.05 0.97
CA ASN A 307 -27.50 -1.82 1.70
C ASN A 307 -26.36 -2.79 1.33
N ILE A 308 -26.41 -3.43 0.17
CA ILE A 308 -25.32 -4.27 -0.36
C ILE A 308 -24.98 -3.82 -1.78
N CYS A 309 -23.69 -3.75 -2.09
CA CYS A 309 -23.23 -3.48 -3.44
C CYS A 309 -23.47 -4.70 -4.33
N GLN A 310 -24.33 -4.53 -5.33
CA GLN A 310 -24.67 -5.59 -6.28
C GLN A 310 -24.79 -5.05 -7.70
N CYS A 311 -24.64 -5.96 -8.66
CA CYS A 311 -24.90 -5.67 -10.06
C CYS A 311 -26.41 -5.47 -10.30
N ASP A 312 -26.76 -4.90 -11.46
CA ASP A 312 -28.15 -4.84 -11.90
C ASP A 312 -28.78 -6.24 -12.07
N SER A 313 -30.10 -6.29 -12.31
CA SER A 313 -30.84 -7.56 -12.44
C SER A 313 -30.37 -8.44 -13.61
N TYR A 314 -29.71 -7.86 -14.61
CA TYR A 314 -29.26 -8.51 -15.84
C TYR A 314 -27.79 -8.92 -15.79
N SER A 315 -27.10 -8.61 -14.70
CA SER A 315 -25.68 -8.82 -14.53
C SER A 315 -25.38 -9.61 -13.25
N TYR A 316 -24.18 -10.18 -13.17
CA TYR A 316 -23.69 -10.88 -11.99
C TYR A 316 -22.28 -10.39 -11.65
N TRP A 317 -21.92 -10.44 -10.38
CA TRP A 317 -20.60 -10.07 -9.92
C TRP A 317 -19.61 -11.22 -10.13
N ASP A 318 -18.60 -11.01 -10.97
CA ASP A 318 -17.52 -11.96 -11.17
C ASP A 318 -16.33 -11.59 -10.30
N ASN A 319 -16.28 -12.13 -9.09
CA ASN A 319 -15.20 -11.88 -8.12
C ASN A 319 -13.95 -12.73 -8.36
N VAL A 320 -13.91 -13.56 -9.42
CA VAL A 320 -12.78 -14.47 -9.68
C VAL A 320 -11.93 -13.99 -10.84
N THR A 321 -12.56 -13.68 -11.98
CA THR A 321 -11.82 -13.46 -13.23
C THR A 321 -11.63 -11.98 -13.53
N THR A 322 -12.73 -11.22 -13.53
CA THR A 322 -12.73 -9.83 -13.99
C THR A 322 -12.86 -8.80 -12.87
N TYR A 323 -13.34 -9.22 -11.70
CA TYR A 323 -13.68 -8.34 -10.58
C TYR A 323 -14.68 -7.23 -10.95
N TRP A 324 -15.53 -7.45 -11.97
CA TRP A 324 -16.52 -6.51 -12.51
C TRP A 324 -17.91 -7.19 -12.66
N CYS A 325 -18.97 -6.38 -12.83
CA CYS A 325 -20.28 -6.88 -13.23
C CYS A 325 -20.26 -7.38 -14.68
N GLN A 326 -20.61 -8.65 -14.87
CA GLN A 326 -20.71 -9.30 -16.17
C GLN A 326 -22.18 -9.58 -16.51
N SER A 327 -22.55 -9.50 -17.79
CA SER A 327 -23.91 -9.87 -18.20
C SER A 327 -24.22 -11.32 -17.81
N LYS A 328 -25.41 -11.55 -17.26
CA LYS A 328 -25.90 -12.89 -16.98
C LYS A 328 -25.94 -13.73 -18.25
N LYS A 329 -25.49 -14.96 -18.11
CA LYS A 329 -25.33 -15.94 -19.16
C LYS A 329 -26.70 -16.44 -19.63
N THR A 330 -26.84 -16.55 -20.94
CA THR A 330 -28.03 -17.07 -21.61
C THR A 330 -27.97 -18.59 -21.71
N TYR A 331 -29.04 -19.19 -22.22
CA TYR A 331 -29.17 -20.65 -22.36
C TYR A 331 -27.97 -21.29 -23.07
N ALA A 332 -27.53 -22.44 -22.56
CA ALA A 332 -26.40 -23.26 -23.02
C ALA A 332 -25.01 -22.58 -22.95
N VAL A 333 -24.89 -21.37 -22.38
CA VAL A 333 -23.58 -20.74 -22.13
C VAL A 333 -22.96 -21.33 -20.86
N SER A 334 -21.70 -21.78 -20.94
CA SER A 334 -20.99 -22.41 -19.82
C SER A 334 -21.01 -21.54 -18.55
N CYS A 335 -21.40 -22.13 -17.43
CA CYS A 335 -21.54 -21.45 -16.13
C CYS A 335 -20.87 -22.28 -15.05
N GLN A 336 -20.53 -21.64 -13.93
CA GLN A 336 -19.98 -22.31 -12.75
C GLN A 336 -20.98 -22.36 -11.60
N TYR A 337 -21.87 -21.37 -11.53
CA TYR A 337 -22.83 -21.18 -10.44
C TYR A 337 -24.14 -20.60 -10.98
N ASP A 338 -25.25 -20.88 -10.30
CA ASP A 338 -26.60 -20.46 -10.70
C ASP A 338 -26.73 -18.94 -10.86
N PHE A 339 -26.07 -18.16 -10.01
CA PHE A 339 -26.14 -16.69 -10.06
C PHE A 339 -25.58 -16.09 -11.34
N GLN A 340 -24.78 -16.85 -12.10
CA GLN A 340 -24.26 -16.42 -13.39
C GLN A 340 -25.31 -16.49 -14.49
N CYS A 341 -26.38 -17.27 -14.31
CA CYS A 341 -27.40 -17.49 -15.31
C CYS A 341 -28.51 -16.44 -15.24
N ASN A 342 -29.20 -16.22 -16.36
CA ASN A 342 -30.30 -15.27 -16.40
C ASN A 342 -31.54 -15.79 -15.64
N THR A 343 -31.62 -15.42 -14.36
CA THR A 343 -32.71 -15.81 -13.47
C THR A 343 -34.06 -15.20 -13.86
N THR A 344 -34.12 -14.13 -14.66
CA THR A 344 -35.41 -13.55 -15.10
C THR A 344 -36.15 -14.47 -16.07
N VAL A 345 -35.44 -15.43 -16.68
CA VAL A 345 -35.99 -16.49 -17.53
C VAL A 345 -35.86 -17.87 -16.87
N ASN A 346 -35.69 -17.90 -15.54
CA ASN A 346 -35.60 -19.12 -14.72
C ASN A 346 -34.48 -20.08 -15.13
N LEU A 347 -33.33 -19.56 -15.61
CA LEU A 347 -32.14 -20.37 -15.85
C LEU A 347 -31.34 -20.58 -14.55
N THR A 348 -30.81 -21.78 -14.42
CA THR A 348 -29.88 -22.25 -13.38
C THR A 348 -28.62 -22.85 -14.00
N CYS A 349 -27.61 -23.17 -13.20
CA CYS A 349 -26.38 -23.80 -13.64
C CYS A 349 -26.29 -25.24 -13.08
N PRO A 350 -27.02 -26.21 -13.67
CA PRO A 350 -27.14 -27.54 -13.07
C PRO A 350 -25.83 -28.33 -13.06
N SER A 351 -24.95 -28.09 -14.04
CA SER A 351 -23.59 -28.62 -14.03
C SER A 351 -22.64 -27.70 -14.80
N VAL A 352 -21.38 -27.66 -14.35
CA VAL A 352 -20.32 -26.84 -14.95
C VAL A 352 -20.06 -27.14 -16.45
N SER A 353 -20.48 -28.32 -16.92
CA SER A 353 -20.27 -28.78 -18.30
C SER A 353 -21.43 -28.50 -19.25
N THR A 354 -22.66 -28.31 -18.74
CA THR A 354 -23.86 -28.13 -19.59
C THR A 354 -24.22 -26.67 -19.81
N GLY A 355 -23.62 -25.76 -19.05
CA GLY A 355 -23.94 -24.34 -19.10
C GLY A 355 -25.29 -24.00 -18.49
N CYS A 356 -25.70 -22.75 -18.64
CA CYS A 356 -26.95 -22.26 -18.08
C CYS A 356 -28.12 -23.00 -18.73
N ASN A 357 -28.86 -23.70 -17.90
CA ASN A 357 -29.95 -24.55 -18.31
C ASN A 357 -31.10 -24.42 -17.30
N CYS A 358 -32.24 -24.97 -17.64
CA CYS A 358 -33.44 -24.82 -16.86
C CYS A 358 -33.42 -25.80 -15.68
N TYR A 359 -34.31 -25.62 -14.70
CA TYR A 359 -34.32 -26.44 -13.49
C TYR A 359 -34.47 -27.93 -13.83
N SER A 360 -33.86 -28.83 -13.04
CA SER A 360 -33.80 -30.28 -13.31
C SER A 360 -35.18 -30.98 -13.36
N THR A 361 -36.23 -30.31 -12.89
CA THR A 361 -37.61 -30.77 -13.02
C THR A 361 -38.19 -30.57 -14.43
N SER A 362 -37.46 -29.88 -15.31
CA SER A 362 -37.95 -29.57 -16.65
C SER A 362 -37.85 -30.75 -17.60
N TYR A 363 -38.93 -31.00 -18.34
CA TYR A 363 -38.98 -32.16 -19.24
C TYR A 363 -37.96 -31.96 -20.36
N ALA A 364 -36.87 -32.74 -20.31
CA ALA A 364 -35.74 -32.73 -21.23
C ALA A 364 -34.74 -31.55 -21.10
N TYR A 365 -34.63 -30.90 -19.95
CA TYR A 365 -33.69 -29.76 -19.75
C TYR A 365 -33.91 -28.64 -20.77
N ILE A 366 -35.15 -28.44 -21.20
CA ILE A 366 -35.59 -27.28 -21.96
C ILE A 366 -36.46 -26.50 -20.98
N CYS A 367 -36.35 -25.16 -20.96
CA CYS A 367 -37.12 -24.35 -20.01
C CYS A 367 -38.57 -24.70 -20.21
N ASP A 368 -39.24 -25.13 -19.13
CA ASP A 368 -40.58 -25.72 -19.15
C ASP A 368 -41.59 -24.74 -19.75
N CYS A 369 -41.57 -24.70 -21.07
CA CYS A 369 -42.67 -24.27 -21.86
C CYS A 369 -43.73 -25.35 -21.70
N SER A 370 -45.00 -24.95 -21.65
CA SER A 370 -46.10 -25.92 -21.63
C SER A 370 -45.92 -26.96 -22.74
N SER A 371 -46.56 -28.13 -22.64
CA SER A 371 -46.43 -29.19 -23.65
C SER A 371 -46.77 -28.74 -25.08
N SER A 372 -47.48 -27.61 -25.24
CA SER A 372 -47.82 -26.95 -26.50
C SER A 372 -46.83 -25.87 -26.94
N GLN A 373 -45.73 -25.66 -26.22
CA GLN A 373 -44.73 -24.62 -26.45
C GLN A 373 -43.30 -25.20 -26.47
N PHE A 374 -42.36 -24.43 -26.98
CA PHE A 374 -40.92 -24.71 -26.97
C PHE A 374 -40.13 -23.43 -26.71
N TRP A 375 -38.91 -23.57 -26.20
CA TRP A 375 -38.02 -22.43 -25.99
C TRP A 375 -37.34 -22.04 -27.30
N ASP A 376 -37.59 -20.82 -27.79
CA ASP A 376 -37.00 -20.32 -29.04
C ASP A 376 -35.61 -19.67 -28.86
N GLY A 377 -35.08 -19.69 -27.64
CA GLY A 377 -33.84 -19.00 -27.27
C GLY A 377 -34.07 -17.74 -26.45
N GLN A 378 -35.28 -17.16 -26.46
CA GLN A 378 -35.64 -15.97 -25.68
C GLN A 378 -36.88 -16.14 -24.82
N ARG A 379 -37.88 -16.89 -25.30
CA ARG A 379 -39.15 -17.11 -24.61
C ARG A 379 -39.77 -18.46 -24.98
N CYS A 380 -40.78 -18.85 -24.22
CA CYS A 380 -41.64 -19.95 -24.59
C CYS A 380 -42.59 -19.53 -25.70
N THR A 381 -42.37 -20.08 -26.89
CA THR A 381 -43.17 -19.84 -28.09
C THR A 381 -44.02 -21.06 -28.39
N ALA A 382 -45.24 -20.86 -28.91
CA ALA A 382 -46.11 -21.97 -29.30
C ALA A 382 -45.41 -22.87 -30.32
N ARG A 383 -45.51 -24.19 -30.10
CA ARG A 383 -45.01 -25.18 -31.05
C ARG A 383 -45.68 -24.97 -32.41
N HIS A 384 -44.88 -25.12 -33.45
CA HIS A 384 -45.33 -24.95 -34.81
C HIS A 384 -46.21 -26.13 -35.23
N SER A 385 -47.36 -25.79 -35.81
CA SER A 385 -48.26 -26.75 -36.47
C SER A 385 -47.65 -27.25 -37.79
N PHE A 386 -48.35 -28.16 -38.47
CA PHE A 386 -47.95 -28.67 -39.78
C PHE A 386 -47.57 -27.55 -40.75
N ASN A 387 -46.48 -27.77 -41.48
CA ASN A 387 -45.84 -26.85 -42.42
C ASN A 387 -45.22 -25.57 -41.81
N GLY A 388 -45.32 -25.37 -40.49
CA GLY A 388 -44.62 -24.28 -39.81
C GLY A 388 -43.10 -24.49 -39.83
N THR A 389 -42.35 -23.40 -39.97
CA THR A 389 -40.88 -23.41 -39.96
C THR A 389 -40.36 -23.81 -38.58
N CYS A 390 -39.39 -24.72 -38.49
CA CYS A 390 -38.85 -25.22 -37.23
C CYS A 390 -37.31 -25.19 -37.19
N PRO A 391 -36.70 -24.77 -36.07
CA PRO A 391 -35.25 -24.88 -35.86
C PRO A 391 -34.80 -26.31 -35.47
N GLY A 392 -35.74 -27.19 -35.11
CA GLY A 392 -35.47 -28.57 -34.71
C GLY A 392 -36.75 -29.31 -34.32
N GLN A 393 -36.66 -30.62 -34.06
CA GLN A 393 -37.84 -31.47 -33.77
C GLN A 393 -38.65 -31.00 -32.55
N TYR A 394 -37.98 -30.43 -31.56
CA TYR A 394 -38.61 -29.90 -30.34
C TYR A 394 -39.57 -28.74 -30.59
N ALA A 395 -39.46 -28.05 -31.73
CA ALA A 395 -40.28 -26.89 -32.06
C ALA A 395 -41.64 -27.25 -32.66
N CYS A 396 -41.89 -28.53 -32.97
CA CYS A 396 -43.12 -28.97 -33.59
C CYS A 396 -44.15 -29.48 -32.57
N THR A 397 -45.45 -29.36 -32.88
CA THR A 397 -46.51 -29.96 -32.08
C THR A 397 -46.35 -31.48 -32.00
N ALA A 398 -46.95 -32.12 -30.98
CA ALA A 398 -46.88 -33.57 -30.84
C ALA A 398 -47.27 -34.28 -32.16
N ASN A 399 -46.55 -35.35 -32.49
CA ASN A 399 -46.69 -36.17 -33.71
C ASN A 399 -46.13 -35.56 -35.02
N LEU A 400 -45.43 -34.43 -34.94
CA LEU A 400 -44.69 -33.86 -36.08
C LEU A 400 -43.18 -33.97 -35.85
N VAL A 401 -42.44 -34.09 -36.95
CA VAL A 401 -40.98 -34.03 -36.98
C VAL A 401 -40.52 -32.83 -37.80
N CYS A 402 -39.42 -32.21 -37.37
CA CYS A 402 -38.80 -31.15 -38.15
C CYS A 402 -37.96 -31.76 -39.28
N TYR A 403 -38.38 -31.56 -40.53
CA TYR A 403 -37.68 -32.05 -41.72
C TYR A 403 -37.52 -30.91 -42.72
N LEU A 404 -36.29 -30.70 -43.20
CA LEU A 404 -35.94 -29.58 -44.09
C LEU A 404 -36.41 -28.21 -43.56
N GLY A 405 -36.40 -28.04 -42.23
CA GLY A 405 -36.81 -26.80 -41.58
C GLY A 405 -38.32 -26.60 -41.47
N HIS A 406 -39.15 -27.60 -41.76
CA HIS A 406 -40.61 -27.54 -41.57
C HIS A 406 -41.14 -28.70 -40.72
N CYS A 407 -42.18 -28.43 -39.93
CA CYS A 407 -42.89 -29.44 -39.15
C CYS A 407 -43.78 -30.28 -40.06
N ILE A 408 -43.41 -31.53 -40.30
CA ILE A 408 -44.16 -32.46 -41.16
C ILE A 408 -44.47 -33.77 -40.44
N CYS A 409 -45.35 -34.57 -41.02
CA CYS A 409 -45.63 -35.90 -40.52
C CYS A 409 -44.42 -36.84 -40.69
N PRO A 410 -44.09 -37.68 -39.68
CA PRO A 410 -43.02 -38.64 -39.81
C PRO A 410 -43.37 -39.75 -40.81
N GLY A 411 -42.36 -40.16 -41.60
CA GLY A 411 -42.48 -41.32 -42.49
C GLY A 411 -43.47 -41.12 -43.65
N ASN A 412 -44.34 -42.12 -43.85
CA ASN A 412 -45.37 -42.16 -44.89
C ASN A 412 -46.77 -41.69 -44.42
N MET A 413 -46.84 -41.03 -43.26
CA MET A 413 -48.07 -40.43 -42.78
C MET A 413 -48.46 -39.19 -43.59
N VAL A 414 -49.75 -38.98 -43.79
CA VAL A 414 -50.33 -37.85 -44.51
C VAL A 414 -51.12 -36.98 -43.52
N TRP A 415 -51.06 -35.66 -43.73
CA TRP A 415 -51.86 -34.72 -42.95
C TRP A 415 -53.32 -34.74 -43.41
N ASN A 416 -54.10 -35.69 -42.88
CA ASN A 416 -55.46 -35.97 -43.37
C ASN A 416 -56.55 -35.07 -42.76
N ASN A 417 -56.28 -34.31 -41.68
CA ASN A 417 -57.29 -33.44 -41.11
C ASN A 417 -56.72 -32.20 -40.35
N PRO A 418 -56.85 -30.97 -40.91
CA PRO A 418 -56.38 -29.76 -40.24
C PRO A 418 -57.18 -29.39 -38.98
N THR A 419 -58.38 -29.97 -38.76
CA THR A 419 -59.17 -29.70 -37.55
C THR A 419 -58.76 -30.57 -36.36
N LEU A 420 -58.15 -31.73 -36.60
CA LEU A 420 -57.71 -32.65 -35.55
C LEU A 420 -56.24 -32.49 -35.18
N ASN A 421 -55.43 -31.83 -36.02
CA ASN A 421 -53.99 -31.68 -35.85
C ASN A 421 -53.24 -33.03 -35.66
N VAL A 422 -53.66 -34.06 -36.40
CA VAL A 422 -53.08 -35.41 -36.32
C VAL A 422 -52.59 -35.85 -37.70
N CYS A 423 -51.38 -36.40 -37.73
CA CYS A 423 -50.85 -37.16 -38.85
C CYS A 423 -51.48 -38.55 -38.86
N ASP A 424 -52.03 -38.97 -39.99
CA ASP A 424 -52.69 -40.26 -40.12
C ASP A 424 -52.11 -41.03 -41.31
N CYS A 425 -52.27 -42.34 -41.30
CA CYS A 425 -51.87 -43.18 -42.41
C CYS A 425 -52.76 -42.91 -43.63
N SER A 426 -52.20 -43.05 -44.83
CA SER A 426 -52.98 -42.90 -46.06
C SER A 426 -54.11 -43.94 -46.08
N THR A 427 -55.25 -43.57 -46.66
CA THR A 427 -56.45 -44.42 -46.73
C THR A 427 -56.10 -45.84 -47.20
N GLY A 428 -56.30 -46.83 -46.31
CA GLY A 428 -56.00 -48.24 -46.56
C GLY A 428 -54.77 -48.80 -45.83
N THR A 429 -54.04 -47.99 -45.07
CA THR A 429 -52.91 -48.44 -44.24
C THR A 429 -53.17 -48.21 -42.75
N THR A 430 -52.57 -49.02 -41.89
CA THR A 430 -52.71 -48.93 -40.42
C THR A 430 -51.38 -48.58 -39.77
N TRP A 431 -51.42 -47.78 -38.70
CA TRP A 431 -50.21 -47.42 -37.96
C TRP A 431 -49.69 -48.62 -37.15
N ASN A 432 -48.46 -49.04 -37.43
CA ASN A 432 -47.77 -50.03 -36.62
C ASN A 432 -46.88 -49.31 -35.60
N SER A 433 -47.30 -49.29 -34.33
CA SER A 433 -46.56 -48.66 -33.23
C SER A 433 -45.19 -49.28 -32.97
N THR A 434 -44.95 -50.52 -33.44
CA THR A 434 -43.68 -51.23 -33.25
C THR A 434 -42.63 -50.79 -34.26
N SER A 435 -43.03 -50.52 -35.51
CA SER A 435 -42.12 -50.08 -36.58
C SER A 435 -42.14 -48.57 -36.81
N ASN A 436 -43.08 -47.84 -36.18
CA ASN A 436 -43.27 -46.40 -36.38
C ASN A 436 -43.52 -46.04 -37.86
N THR A 437 -44.24 -46.91 -38.59
CA THR A 437 -44.56 -46.75 -40.01
C THR A 437 -46.01 -47.16 -40.30
N CYS A 438 -46.62 -46.57 -41.33
CA CYS A 438 -47.89 -47.07 -41.87
C CYS A 438 -47.65 -48.32 -42.72
N VAL A 439 -48.43 -49.38 -42.46
CA VAL A 439 -48.35 -50.69 -43.14
C VAL A 439 -49.67 -51.01 -43.83
#